data_AF-A0A556CMW5-F1
#
_entry.id   AF-A0A556CMW5-F1
#
_cell.length_a   1.000
_cell.length_b   1.000
_cell.length_c   1.000
_cell.angle_alpha   90.00
_cell.angle_beta   90.00
_cell.angle_gamma   90.00
#
_symmetry.space_group_name_H-M   'P 1'
#
loop_
_entity.id
_entity.type
_entity.pdbx_description
1 polymer ?
#
loop_
_entity_poly.entity_id
_entity_poly.type
_entity_poly.pdbx_seq_one_letter_code
_entity_poly.pdbx_strand_id
1 'polypeptide(L)'
;MTNSVNGKWISSKPGSSAFLDIAADGSLSGSDGANRISTTWTSDGSGAKVESFLTTQRAMQGMETWVARARRVEADGDQLNVFDQKGNHLGAMTRVAASDEPDEGR
;
A
#
# COMPACT_ATOMS: atom_id res chain seq x y z
N MET A 1 13.93 3.93 13.43
CA MET A 1 14.36 2.85 12.52
C MET A 1 13.31 2.79 11.41
N THR A 2 13.71 2.98 10.16
CA THR A 2 12.81 2.87 9.01
C THR A 2 12.65 1.40 8.64
N ASN A 3 11.41 0.94 8.46
CA ASN A 3 11.08 -0.40 7.99
C ASN A 3 11.12 -0.41 6.45
N SER A 4 11.52 -1.52 5.83
CA SER A 4 11.60 -1.64 4.35
C SER A 4 10.25 -1.39 3.67
N VAL A 5 9.14 -1.61 4.37
CA VAL A 5 7.78 -1.31 3.86
C VAL A 5 7.46 0.18 3.80
N ASN A 6 8.23 1.05 4.45
CA ASN A 6 7.92 2.47 4.48
C ASN A 6 8.04 3.11 3.10
N GLY A 7 7.07 3.98 2.78
CA GLY A 7 6.99 4.69 1.51
C GLY A 7 5.66 4.49 0.79
N LYS A 8 5.58 5.05 -0.42
CA LYS A 8 4.42 4.98 -1.28
C LYS A 8 4.58 3.87 -2.31
N TRP A 9 3.51 3.08 -2.47
CA TRP A 9 3.42 1.92 -3.32
C TRP A 9 2.22 2.05 -4.23
N ILE A 10 2.42 1.83 -5.52
CA ILE A 10 1.38 1.96 -6.55
C ILE A 10 1.20 0.65 -7.30
N SER A 11 0.00 0.44 -7.83
CA SER A 11 -0.23 -0.68 -8.73
C SER A 11 0.55 -0.56 -10.04
N SER A 12 1.01 -1.69 -10.56
CA SER A 12 1.57 -1.80 -11.91
C SER A 12 0.49 -1.97 -12.99
N LYS A 13 -0.77 -2.19 -12.61
CA LYS A 13 -1.88 -2.39 -13.55
C LYS A 13 -2.20 -1.07 -14.28
N PRO A 14 -2.14 -1.03 -15.62
CA PRO A 14 -2.48 0.16 -16.38
C PRO A 14 -3.90 0.66 -16.07
N GLY A 15 -4.03 1.96 -15.79
CA GLY A 15 -5.30 2.58 -15.43
C GLY A 15 -5.79 2.29 -14.00
N SER A 16 -5.03 1.57 -13.18
CA SER A 16 -5.30 1.48 -11.75
C SER A 16 -4.83 2.76 -11.04
N SER A 17 -5.65 3.23 -10.11
CA SER A 17 -5.30 4.30 -9.18
C SER A 17 -5.11 3.77 -7.75
N ALA A 18 -4.96 2.44 -7.61
CA ALA A 18 -4.75 1.81 -6.32
C ALA A 18 -3.34 2.10 -5.79
N PHE A 19 -3.26 2.42 -4.50
CA PHE A 19 -2.01 2.74 -3.82
C PHE A 19 -2.09 2.42 -2.33
N LEU A 20 -0.92 2.23 -1.72
CA LEU A 20 -0.70 2.20 -0.28
C LEU A 20 0.43 3.16 0.06
N ASP A 21 0.25 3.95 1.12
CA ASP A 21 1.26 4.82 1.69
C ASP A 21 1.47 4.41 3.14
N ILE A 22 2.68 3.94 3.44
CA ILE A 22 3.05 3.34 4.72
C ILE A 22 4.06 4.26 5.40
N ALA A 23 3.59 5.13 6.29
CA ALA A 23 4.41 6.12 6.94
C ALA A 23 5.18 5.54 8.14
N ALA A 24 6.36 6.10 8.43
CA ALA A 24 7.22 5.63 9.53
C ALA A 24 6.64 5.88 10.93
N ASP A 25 5.57 6.67 11.05
CA ASP A 25 4.86 6.96 12.29
C ASP A 25 3.83 5.87 12.68
N GLY A 26 3.71 4.82 11.88
CA GLY A 26 2.73 3.74 12.10
C GLY A 26 1.39 3.95 11.42
N SER A 27 1.20 5.04 10.66
CA SER A 27 -0.01 5.27 9.86
C SER A 27 0.09 4.60 8.49
N LEU A 28 -1.05 4.11 7.99
CA LEU A 28 -1.20 3.60 6.63
C LEU A 28 -2.44 4.23 5.99
N SER A 29 -2.24 4.88 4.85
CA SER A 29 -3.32 5.40 4.01
C SER A 29 -3.30 4.74 2.63
N GLY A 30 -4.42 4.73 1.93
CA GLY A 30 -4.48 4.05 0.64
C GLY A 30 -5.79 4.21 -0.10
N SER A 31 -5.86 3.50 -1.22
CA SER A 31 -7.06 3.34 -2.04
C SER A 31 -6.98 2.04 -2.81
N ASP A 32 -8.09 1.33 -2.96
CA ASP A 32 -8.21 0.24 -3.94
C ASP A 32 -8.53 0.76 -5.36
N GLY A 33 -8.51 2.09 -5.55
CA GLY A 33 -8.89 2.79 -6.77
C GLY A 33 -10.34 3.31 -6.76
N ALA A 34 -11.17 2.86 -5.82
CA ALA A 34 -12.56 3.32 -5.66
C ALA A 34 -12.91 3.70 -4.21
N ASN A 35 -12.31 3.00 -3.24
CA ASN A 35 -12.59 3.05 -1.81
C ASN A 35 -11.32 3.43 -1.06
N ARG A 36 -11.43 4.40 -0.14
CA ARG A 36 -10.30 4.90 0.65
C ARG A 36 -9.95 3.94 1.80
N ILE A 37 -8.67 3.91 2.13
CA ILE A 37 -8.11 3.13 3.25
C ILE A 37 -7.45 4.13 4.21
N SER A 38 -7.76 4.01 5.50
CA SER A 38 -7.09 4.72 6.59
C SER A 38 -7.04 3.76 7.79
N THR A 39 -5.83 3.45 8.23
CA THR A 39 -5.57 2.48 9.30
C THR A 39 -4.17 2.70 9.87
N THR A 40 -3.76 1.82 10.77
CA THR A 40 -2.41 1.77 11.33
C THR A 40 -1.74 0.46 10.96
N TRP A 41 -0.41 0.43 11.12
CA TRP A 41 0.39 -0.76 10.92
C TRP A 41 1.41 -0.92 12.05
N THR A 42 1.86 -2.16 12.25
CA THR A 42 2.94 -2.50 13.16
C THR A 42 3.99 -3.33 12.45
N SER A 43 5.27 -3.17 12.82
CA SER A 43 6.36 -3.95 12.23
C SER A 43 6.23 -5.44 12.59
N ASP A 44 6.40 -6.31 11.60
CA ASP A 44 6.38 -7.76 11.75
C ASP A 44 7.57 -8.38 11.00
N GLY A 45 8.70 -8.52 11.69
CA GLY A 45 9.95 -8.96 11.07
C GLY A 45 10.40 -8.05 9.93
N SER A 46 10.44 -8.59 8.71
CA SER A 46 10.76 -7.86 7.47
C SER A 46 9.55 -7.19 6.81
N GLY A 47 8.37 -7.29 7.42
CA GLY A 47 7.12 -6.76 6.90
C GLY A 47 6.37 -5.85 7.87
N ALA A 48 5.10 -5.66 7.58
CA ALA A 48 4.16 -4.94 8.42
C ALA A 48 2.81 -5.64 8.48
N LYS A 49 2.24 -5.70 9.68
CA LYS A 49 0.85 -6.10 9.92
C LYS A 49 -0.04 -4.87 9.84
N VAL A 50 -1.09 -4.96 9.04
CA VAL A 50 -2.07 -3.89 8.81
C VAL A 50 -3.29 -4.15 9.68
N GLU A 51 -3.67 -3.16 10.48
CA GLU A 51 -4.83 -3.28 11.38
C GLU A 51 -6.15 -3.36 10.61
N SER A 52 -7.21 -3.76 11.31
CA SER A 52 -8.55 -3.77 10.72
C SER A 52 -9.03 -2.35 10.43
N PHE A 53 -9.75 -2.18 9.32
CA PHE A 53 -10.29 -0.89 8.91
C PHE A 53 -11.63 -1.06 8.21
N LEU A 54 -12.44 0.00 8.28
CA LEU A 54 -13.68 0.13 7.53
C LEU A 54 -13.40 0.86 6.22
N THR A 55 -14.17 0.53 5.18
CA THR A 55 -14.11 1.22 3.90
C THR A 55 -15.48 1.16 3.22
N THR A 56 -15.65 1.91 2.13
CA THR A 56 -16.87 1.89 1.33
C THR A 56 -16.91 0.67 0.40
N GLN A 57 -18.06 0.37 -0.20
CA GLN A 57 -18.24 -0.71 -1.17
C GLN A 57 -18.59 -0.19 -2.57
N ARG A 58 -17.84 0.83 -3.04
CA ARG A 58 -18.00 1.36 -4.40
C ARG A 58 -17.28 0.46 -5.39
N ALA A 59 -17.83 0.35 -6.59
CA ALA A 59 -17.21 -0.35 -7.71
C ALA A 59 -16.91 0.64 -8.85
N MET A 60 -15.67 0.63 -9.33
CA MET A 60 -15.24 1.43 -10.50
C MET A 60 -14.37 0.58 -11.41
N GLN A 61 -14.40 0.89 -12.72
CA GLN A 61 -13.46 0.27 -13.66
C GLN A 61 -12.02 0.61 -13.26
N GLY A 62 -11.13 -0.39 -13.35
CA GLY A 62 -9.72 -0.21 -13.02
C GLY A 62 -9.37 -0.44 -11.54
N MET A 63 -10.35 -0.49 -10.63
CA MET A 63 -10.10 -0.77 -9.21
C MET A 63 -9.44 -2.15 -8.99
N GLU A 64 -8.85 -2.30 -7.82
CA GLU A 64 -8.17 -3.49 -7.35
C GLU A 64 -8.66 -3.88 -5.96
N THR A 65 -9.83 -4.52 -5.95
CA THR A 65 -10.56 -4.96 -4.75
C THR A 65 -9.71 -5.72 -3.74
N TRP A 66 -8.62 -6.34 -4.19
CA TRP A 66 -7.68 -7.07 -3.32
C TRP A 66 -6.89 -6.14 -2.39
N VAL A 67 -6.65 -4.88 -2.76
CA VAL A 67 -5.92 -3.90 -1.92
C VAL A 67 -6.68 -3.60 -0.62
N ALA A 68 -8.01 -3.51 -0.68
CA ALA A 68 -8.87 -3.33 0.48
C ALA A 68 -8.88 -4.55 1.44
N ARG A 69 -8.26 -5.66 1.05
CA ARG A 69 -8.12 -6.88 1.88
C ARG A 69 -6.73 -7.01 2.52
N ALA A 70 -5.86 -6.03 2.35
CA ALA A 70 -4.52 -6.03 2.91
C ALA A 70 -4.55 -6.17 4.45
N ARG A 71 -3.81 -7.16 4.94
CA ARG A 71 -3.65 -7.47 6.38
C ARG A 71 -2.19 -7.67 6.78
N ARG A 72 -1.34 -8.03 5.81
CA ARG A 72 0.11 -8.06 5.97
C ARG A 72 0.76 -7.63 4.66
N VAL A 73 1.90 -6.96 4.75
CA VAL A 73 2.70 -6.57 3.61
C VAL A 73 4.18 -6.85 3.87
N GLU A 74 4.91 -7.19 2.81
CA GLU A 74 6.34 -7.48 2.87
C GLU A 74 7.03 -6.84 1.68
N ALA A 75 8.10 -6.09 1.94
CA ALA A 75 8.87 -5.43 0.89
C ALA A 75 10.07 -6.29 0.49
N ASP A 76 10.18 -6.56 -0.81
CA ASP A 76 11.35 -7.14 -1.48
C ASP A 76 11.91 -6.10 -2.46
N GLY A 77 12.87 -5.30 -1.96
CA GLY A 77 13.37 -4.12 -2.66
C GLY A 77 12.28 -3.10 -2.98
N ASP A 78 11.96 -2.98 -4.27
CA ASP A 78 10.95 -2.07 -4.83
C ASP A 78 9.61 -2.74 -5.14
N GLN A 79 9.43 -3.99 -4.70
CA GLN A 79 8.15 -4.69 -4.77
C GLN A 79 7.56 -4.89 -3.37
N LEU A 80 6.31 -4.49 -3.17
CA LEU A 80 5.53 -4.76 -1.96
C LEU A 80 4.57 -5.90 -2.24
N ASN A 81 4.79 -7.05 -1.61
CA ASN A 81 3.88 -8.17 -1.62
C ASN A 81 2.78 -7.96 -0.56
N VAL A 82 1.52 -8.14 -0.95
CA VAL A 82 0.36 -7.89 -0.09
C VAL A 82 -0.38 -9.20 0.17
N PHE A 83 -0.77 -9.41 1.43
CA PHE A 83 -1.37 -10.65 1.91
C PHE A 83 -2.65 -10.38 2.71
N ASP A 84 -3.56 -11.36 2.71
CA ASP A 84 -4.73 -11.35 3.58
C ASP A 84 -4.42 -11.87 5.00
N GLN A 85 -5.44 -11.90 5.87
CA GLN A 85 -5.30 -12.33 7.27
C GLN A 85 -4.82 -13.78 7.42
N LYS A 86 -5.07 -14.63 6.42
CA LYS A 86 -4.68 -16.05 6.42
C LYS A 86 -3.28 -16.26 5.83
N GLY A 87 -2.61 -15.18 5.39
CA GLY A 87 -1.31 -15.26 4.72
C GLY A 87 -1.39 -15.60 3.24
N ASN A 88 -2.57 -15.55 2.61
CA ASN A 88 -2.67 -15.75 1.17
C ASN A 88 -2.12 -14.52 0.44
N HIS A 89 -1.27 -14.74 -0.55
CA HIS A 89 -0.80 -13.66 -1.42
C HIS A 89 -1.97 -13.12 -2.26
N LEU A 90 -2.13 -11.80 -2.25
CA LEU A 90 -3.20 -11.08 -2.94
C LEU A 90 -2.71 -10.40 -4.22
N GLY A 91 -1.47 -9.90 -4.19
CA GLY A 91 -0.91 -9.11 -5.27
C GLY A 91 0.39 -8.43 -4.86
N ALA A 92 0.95 -7.65 -5.80
CA ALA A 92 2.16 -6.89 -5.59
C ALA A 92 2.00 -5.45 -6.10
N MET A 93 2.69 -4.53 -5.44
CA MET A 93 2.74 -3.11 -5.79
C MET A 93 4.19 -2.67 -5.96
N THR A 94 4.43 -1.61 -6.72
CA THR A 94 5.77 -1.09 -7.00
C THR A 94 6.00 0.19 -6.22
N ARG A 95 7.22 0.35 -5.69
CA ARG A 95 7.61 1.55 -4.96
C ARG A 95 7.62 2.75 -5.89
N VAL A 96 7.07 3.87 -5.44
CA VAL A 96 7.31 5.16 -6.07
C VAL A 96 8.70 5.62 -5.66
N ALA A 97 9.61 5.75 -6.63
CA ALA A 97 10.91 6.35 -6.37
C ALA A 97 10.70 7.76 -5.79
N ALA A 98 11.52 8.17 -4.81
CA ALA A 98 11.44 9.47 -4.16
C ALA A 98 11.86 10.65 -5.08
N SER A 99 11.60 10.56 -6.37
CA SER A 99 12.14 11.44 -7.40
C SER A 99 11.03 11.85 -8.36
N ASP A 100 10.27 12.86 -7.93
CA ASP A 100 9.71 13.91 -8.79
C ASP A 100 9.17 15.04 -7.88
N GLU A 101 9.99 15.49 -6.92
CA GLU A 101 9.94 16.91 -6.62
C GLU A 101 10.69 17.59 -7.77
N PRO A 102 10.03 18.42 -8.60
CA PRO A 102 10.79 19.30 -9.46
C PRO A 102 11.64 20.15 -8.52
N ASP A 103 12.95 20.06 -8.70
CA ASP A 103 13.91 21.08 -8.26
C ASP A 103 13.50 22.39 -8.95
N GLU A 104 12.49 23.07 -8.44
CA GLU A 104 12.27 24.49 -8.68
C GLU A 104 13.25 25.27 -7.79
N GLY A 105 14.54 25.08 -8.08
CA GLY A 105 15.53 26.09 -7.80
C GLY A 105 15.19 27.34 -8.61
N ARG A 106 14.57 28.33 -7.97
CA ARG A 106 14.98 29.75 -8.03
C ARG A 106 14.21 30.63 -7.03
#